data_AF-A0A927SCW3-F1
#
_entry.id   AF-A0A927SCW3-F1
#
_cell.length_a   1.000
_cell.length_b   1.000
_cell.length_c   1.000
_cell.angle_alpha   90.00
_cell.angle_beta   90.00
_cell.angle_gamma   90.00
#
_symmetry.space_group_name_H-M   'P 1'
#
loop_
_entity.id
_entity.type
_entity.pdbx_description
1 polymer ?
#
loop_
_entity_poly.entity_id
_entity_poly.type
_entity_poly.pdbx_seq_one_letter_code
_entity_poly.pdbx_strand_id
1 'polypeptide(L)'
;MKNRIRVALLKAKHRLGQVYSCPKDPRTLRLNNDTNLLKIIACICMLSDHAGKMLFSEGAFHNLLYIRQAGEWAFLFPPGNLMRIIGRIAMPLFAYGIAVGAAYSRNVWKYAFRLAIVGILVHPLYMTAMGHVRMGAFDWASNFYRLDLVYDFFYANKGNIFFTLAAGACILGAVRAKSPWLLIIFALLAWVFQGKFDYGIKGVLLICLFYAFLDRPFVSFAAVFLFMWYWGMPKFFTRGVTSSNLQLYAVLSLPLVYLPIKKRRVRLPKWAFYAFYPAHLVLIYLLVKYPAPIEYLERMIP
;
A
#
# COMPACT_ATOMS: atom_id res chain seq x y z
N MET A 1 -8.47 -20.73 -50.27
CA MET A 1 -8.85 -19.72 -49.24
C MET A 1 -8.74 -20.19 -47.78
N LYS A 2 -9.31 -21.35 -47.40
CA LYS A 2 -9.30 -21.87 -46.00
C LYS A 2 -7.93 -21.89 -45.31
N ASN A 3 -6.86 -22.29 -46.01
CA ASN A 3 -5.51 -22.34 -45.42
C ASN A 3 -4.93 -20.95 -45.10
N ARG A 4 -5.19 -19.93 -45.91
CA ARG A 4 -4.70 -18.56 -45.65
C ARG A 4 -5.37 -17.95 -44.41
N ILE A 5 -6.67 -18.20 -44.23
CA ILE A 5 -7.45 -17.75 -43.06
C ILE A 5 -6.97 -18.47 -41.79
N ARG A 6 -6.72 -19.79 -41.87
CA ARG A 6 -6.21 -20.58 -40.74
C ARG A 6 -4.83 -20.12 -40.29
N VAL A 7 -3.93 -19.80 -41.23
CA VAL A 7 -2.59 -19.26 -40.93
C VAL A 7 -2.68 -17.84 -40.35
N ALA A 8 -3.59 -16.99 -40.84
CA ALA A 8 -3.83 -15.67 -40.29
C ALA A 8 -4.36 -15.72 -38.84
N LEU A 9 -5.31 -16.62 -38.57
CA LEU A 9 -5.84 -16.87 -37.22
C LEU A 9 -4.76 -17.43 -36.27
N LEU A 10 -3.91 -18.33 -36.74
CA LEU A 10 -2.78 -18.85 -35.94
C LEU A 10 -1.74 -17.77 -35.65
N LYS A 11 -1.42 -16.91 -36.62
CA LYS A 11 -0.54 -15.75 -36.42
C LYS A 11 -1.16 -14.73 -35.47
N ALA A 12 -2.47 -14.47 -35.57
CA ALA A 12 -3.19 -13.59 -34.65
C ALA A 12 -3.21 -14.15 -33.22
N LYS A 13 -3.49 -15.46 -33.06
CA LYS A 13 -3.45 -16.16 -31.78
C LYS A 13 -2.03 -16.19 -31.17
N HIS A 14 -1.00 -16.33 -32.01
CA HIS A 14 0.39 -16.27 -31.58
C HIS A 14 0.81 -14.84 -31.19
N ARG A 15 0.38 -13.81 -31.94
CA ARG A 15 0.63 -12.40 -31.59
C ARG A 15 -0.07 -12.02 -30.29
N LEU A 16 -1.35 -12.37 -30.14
CA LEU A 16 -2.09 -12.22 -28.88
C LEU A 16 -1.37 -12.97 -27.75
N GLY A 17 -0.95 -14.22 -27.98
CA GLY A 17 -0.19 -15.02 -27.02
C GLY A 17 1.15 -14.41 -26.59
N GLN A 18 1.81 -13.62 -27.45
CA GLN A 18 3.01 -12.86 -27.11
C GLN A 18 2.71 -11.57 -26.34
N VAL A 19 1.60 -10.87 -26.62
CA VAL A 19 1.14 -9.75 -25.79
C VAL A 19 0.84 -10.20 -24.35
N TYR A 20 0.37 -11.45 -24.17
CA TYR A 20 0.16 -12.07 -22.86
C TYR A 20 1.37 -12.85 -22.32
N SER A 21 2.57 -12.66 -22.87
CA SER A 21 3.76 -13.32 -22.35
C SER A 21 4.30 -12.58 -21.12
N CYS A 22 4.09 -13.18 -19.95
CA CYS A 22 4.72 -12.81 -18.68
C CYS A 22 6.23 -12.59 -18.89
N PRO A 23 6.88 -11.58 -18.28
CA PRO A 23 8.31 -11.37 -18.42
C PRO A 23 9.03 -12.68 -18.06
N LYS A 24 9.68 -13.29 -19.05
CA LYS A 24 10.20 -14.67 -18.94
C LYS A 24 11.54 -14.76 -18.23
N ASP A 25 12.20 -13.65 -17.90
CA ASP A 25 13.50 -13.66 -17.25
C ASP A 25 13.65 -12.53 -16.21
N PRO A 26 14.01 -12.83 -14.94
CA PRO A 26 14.35 -11.81 -13.95
C PRO A 26 15.50 -10.86 -14.32
N ARG A 27 16.28 -11.16 -15.36
CA ARG A 27 17.37 -10.30 -15.85
C ARG A 27 16.91 -9.18 -16.79
N THR A 28 15.66 -9.16 -17.23
CA THR A 28 15.15 -8.13 -18.16
C THR A 28 14.45 -6.96 -17.48
N LEU A 29 14.25 -7.01 -16.15
CA LEU A 29 13.73 -5.87 -15.40
C LEU A 29 14.77 -4.74 -15.36
N ARG A 30 14.50 -3.71 -16.16
CA ARG A 30 15.31 -2.47 -16.26
C ARG A 30 14.99 -1.44 -15.17
N LEU A 31 14.11 -1.80 -14.22
CA LEU A 31 13.71 -0.97 -13.08
C LEU A 31 14.57 -1.28 -11.84
N ASN A 32 14.34 -0.59 -10.72
CA ASN A 32 15.12 -0.80 -9.50
C ASN A 32 14.99 -2.24 -8.97
N ASN A 33 16.11 -2.97 -9.02
CA ASN A 33 16.17 -4.38 -8.65
C ASN A 33 16.41 -4.63 -7.14
N ASP A 34 16.64 -3.58 -6.35
CA ASP A 34 16.80 -3.68 -4.89
C ASP A 34 15.46 -3.60 -4.15
N THR A 35 14.67 -4.67 -4.29
CA THR A 35 13.35 -4.77 -3.65
C THR A 35 13.41 -4.76 -2.12
N ASN A 36 14.55 -5.08 -1.50
CA ASN A 36 14.71 -5.05 -0.05
C ASN A 36 14.89 -3.62 0.45
N LEU A 37 15.74 -2.83 -0.20
CA LEU A 37 15.90 -1.41 0.10
C LEU A 37 14.57 -0.66 -0.06
N LEU A 38 13.87 -0.89 -1.17
CA LEU A 38 12.56 -0.26 -1.41
C LEU A 38 11.53 -0.62 -0.35
N LYS A 39 11.54 -1.86 0.16
CA LYS A 39 10.68 -2.27 1.28
C LYS A 39 11.01 -1.55 2.57
N ILE A 40 12.29 -1.34 2.89
CA ILE A 40 12.69 -0.58 4.08
C ILE A 40 12.17 0.85 3.97
N ILE A 41 12.43 1.50 2.83
CA ILE A 41 11.98 2.88 2.61
C ILE A 41 10.45 2.95 2.71
N ALA A 42 9.73 2.01 2.10
CA ALA A 42 8.27 1.93 2.21
C ALA A 42 7.79 1.74 3.66
N CYS A 43 8.47 0.90 4.44
CA CYS A 43 8.19 0.71 5.87
C CYS A 43 8.40 1.99 6.69
N ILE A 44 9.49 2.71 6.46
CA ILE A 44 9.79 3.99 7.13
C ILE A 44 8.73 5.05 6.75
N CYS A 45 8.41 5.18 5.45
CA CYS A 45 7.37 6.08 5.00
C CYS A 45 6.00 5.73 5.61
N MET A 46 5.64 4.43 5.67
CA MET A 46 4.38 3.99 6.27
C MET A 46 4.32 4.30 7.78
N LEU A 47 5.42 4.07 8.51
CA LEU A 47 5.53 4.46 9.92
C LEU A 47 5.30 5.97 10.09
N SER A 48 5.93 6.78 9.25
CA SER A 48 5.72 8.23 9.22
C SER A 48 4.25 8.59 8.94
N ASP A 49 3.56 7.92 8.01
CA ASP A 49 2.15 8.20 7.72
C ASP A 49 1.23 7.94 8.92
N HIS A 50 1.44 6.80 9.58
CA HIS A 50 0.63 6.37 10.72
C HIS A 50 0.94 7.22 11.95
N ALA A 51 2.21 7.50 12.24
CA ALA A 51 2.60 8.41 13.32
C ALA A 51 2.05 9.82 13.06
N GLY A 52 2.17 10.32 11.83
CA GLY A 52 1.59 11.61 11.44
C GLY A 52 0.07 11.69 11.63
N LYS A 53 -0.64 10.59 11.36
CA LYS A 53 -2.10 10.53 11.58
C LYS A 53 -2.45 10.42 13.06
N MET A 54 -1.86 9.46 13.76
CA MET A 54 -2.25 9.08 15.12
C MET A 54 -1.77 10.07 16.18
N LEU A 55 -0.62 10.71 15.97
CA LEU A 55 -0.07 11.68 16.93
C LEU A 55 -0.58 13.11 16.67
N PHE A 56 -0.90 13.49 15.42
CA PHE A 56 -1.13 14.89 15.05
C PHE A 56 -2.51 15.21 14.43
N SER A 57 -3.30 14.21 14.00
CA SER A 57 -4.57 14.43 13.29
C SER A 57 -5.82 14.27 14.16
N GLU A 58 -5.71 13.75 15.39
CA GLU A 58 -6.81 13.59 16.35
C GLU A 58 -6.95 14.87 17.21
N GLY A 59 -7.53 15.92 16.64
CA GLY A 59 -7.96 17.14 17.35
C GLY A 59 -6.84 18.13 17.72
N ALA A 60 -7.17 19.44 17.68
CA ALA A 60 -6.27 20.53 18.07
C ALA A 60 -5.67 20.40 19.49
N PHE A 61 -6.30 19.58 20.34
CA PHE A 61 -5.89 19.33 21.72
C PHE A 61 -4.61 18.48 21.83
N HIS A 62 -4.31 17.57 20.89
CA HIS A 62 -3.06 16.81 20.88
C HIS A 62 -1.87 17.58 20.30
N ASN A 63 -2.09 18.47 19.33
CA ASN A 63 -1.04 19.41 18.91
C ASN A 63 -0.61 20.32 20.06
N LEU A 64 -1.54 20.72 20.94
CA LEU A 64 -1.23 21.54 22.12
C LEU A 64 -0.47 20.75 23.20
N LEU A 65 -0.88 19.50 23.47
CA LEU A 65 -0.16 18.58 24.36
C LEU A 65 1.24 18.30 23.83
N TYR A 66 1.39 18.00 22.54
CA TYR A 66 2.66 17.76 21.88
C TYR A 66 3.56 19.00 21.87
N ILE A 67 3.07 20.19 21.50
CA ILE A 67 3.85 21.44 21.57
C ILE A 67 4.29 21.73 23.02
N ARG A 68 3.42 21.45 24.01
CA ARG A 68 3.79 21.54 25.43
C ARG A 68 4.78 20.47 25.89
N GLN A 69 4.72 19.25 25.36
CA GLN A 69 5.59 18.13 25.75
C GLN A 69 6.95 18.17 25.04
N ALA A 70 6.97 18.60 23.78
CA ALA A 70 8.20 18.71 23.00
C ALA A 70 9.02 19.93 23.41
N GLY A 71 8.37 21.01 23.87
CA GLY A 71 9.05 22.22 24.31
C GLY A 71 10.04 22.70 23.25
N GLU A 72 11.30 22.90 23.63
CA GLU A 72 12.38 23.32 22.72
C GLU A 72 12.71 22.28 21.64
N TRP A 73 12.32 21.01 21.82
CA TRP A 73 12.55 19.91 20.88
C TRP A 73 11.47 19.75 19.83
N ALA A 74 10.48 20.65 19.77
CA ALA A 74 9.43 20.64 18.75
C ALA A 74 10.00 20.63 17.31
N PHE A 75 11.23 21.11 17.10
CA PHE A 75 11.90 21.07 15.79
C PHE A 75 12.28 19.65 15.34
N LEU A 76 12.47 18.69 16.26
CA LEU A 76 12.84 17.30 15.94
C LEU A 76 11.67 16.51 15.33
N PHE A 77 10.44 16.96 15.53
CA PHE A 77 9.26 16.28 15.01
C PHE A 77 8.66 17.11 13.87
N PRO A 78 8.74 16.62 12.62
CA PRO A 78 8.19 17.34 11.50
C PRO A 78 6.67 17.51 11.67
N PRO A 79 6.08 18.61 11.14
CA PRO A 79 4.64 18.83 11.21
C PRO A 79 3.86 17.61 10.72
N GLY A 80 2.73 17.28 11.34
CA GLY A 80 1.92 16.11 10.96
C GLY A 80 1.62 16.05 9.46
N ASN A 81 1.39 17.21 8.81
CA ASN A 81 1.24 17.29 7.36
C ASN A 81 2.47 16.81 6.59
N LEU A 82 3.68 17.16 7.01
CA LEU A 82 4.93 16.71 6.38
C LEU A 82 5.13 15.20 6.56
N MET A 83 4.85 14.67 7.76
CA MET A 83 4.90 13.22 8.01
C MET A 83 3.94 12.45 7.11
N ARG A 84 2.74 13.00 6.89
CA ARG A 84 1.71 12.47 5.99
C ARG A 84 2.12 12.58 4.51
N ILE A 85 2.82 13.65 4.11
CA ILE A 85 3.41 13.82 2.77
C ILE A 85 4.44 12.70 2.50
N ILE A 86 5.40 12.52 3.41
CA ILE A 86 6.40 11.44 3.35
C ILE A 86 5.69 10.08 3.30
N GLY A 87 4.62 9.95 4.06
CA GLY A 87 3.75 8.77 4.10
C GLY A 87 3.18 8.32 2.75
N ARG A 88 2.87 9.27 1.85
CA ARG A 88 2.28 8.96 0.53
C ARG A 88 3.23 8.19 -0.38
N ILE A 89 4.54 8.22 -0.12
CA ILE A 89 5.56 7.48 -0.86
C ILE A 89 5.43 5.97 -0.62
N ALA A 90 4.90 5.54 0.54
CA ALA A 90 4.85 4.13 0.91
C ALA A 90 4.00 3.27 -0.03
N MET A 91 2.79 3.73 -0.36
CA MET A 91 1.83 2.92 -1.12
C MET A 91 2.32 2.58 -2.54
N PRO A 92 2.84 3.52 -3.34
CA PRO A 92 3.42 3.18 -4.64
C PRO A 92 4.61 2.21 -4.57
N LEU A 93 5.46 2.33 -3.55
CA LEU A 93 6.58 1.41 -3.35
C LEU A 93 6.08 0.00 -3.03
N PHE A 94 5.04 -0.13 -2.20
CA PHE A 94 4.38 -1.42 -1.98
C PHE A 94 3.73 -1.94 -3.26
N ALA A 95 3.04 -1.08 -4.03
CA ALA A 95 2.40 -1.48 -5.27
C ALA A 95 3.40 -2.03 -6.30
N TYR A 96 4.53 -1.35 -6.48
CA TYR A 96 5.66 -1.82 -7.27
C TYR A 96 6.22 -3.14 -6.74
N GLY A 97 6.40 -3.26 -5.41
CA GLY A 97 6.84 -4.49 -4.75
C GLY A 97 5.89 -5.68 -4.97
N ILE A 98 4.57 -5.46 -4.98
CA ILE A 98 3.58 -6.50 -5.34
C ILE A 98 3.71 -6.87 -6.81
N ALA A 99 3.81 -5.91 -7.73
CA ALA A 99 3.95 -6.17 -9.16
C ALA A 99 5.19 -7.02 -9.47
N VAL A 100 6.36 -6.61 -8.96
CA VAL A 100 7.62 -7.33 -9.09
C VAL A 100 7.56 -8.70 -8.39
N GLY A 101 7.02 -8.74 -7.16
CA GLY A 101 6.85 -9.98 -6.41
C GLY A 101 5.93 -10.98 -7.12
N ALA A 102 4.87 -10.50 -7.77
CA ALA A 102 3.97 -11.31 -8.58
C ALA A 102 4.64 -11.76 -9.88
N ALA A 103 5.52 -10.98 -10.51
CA ALA A 103 6.29 -11.43 -11.66
C ALA A 103 7.25 -12.58 -11.31
N TYR A 104 7.91 -12.50 -10.14
CA TYR A 104 8.88 -13.51 -9.71
C TYR A 104 8.31 -14.72 -8.97
N SER A 105 7.10 -14.62 -8.43
CA SER A 105 6.54 -15.71 -7.62
C SER A 105 6.25 -16.95 -8.46
N ARG A 106 6.68 -18.13 -8.01
CA ARG A 106 6.29 -19.39 -8.66
C ARG A 106 4.78 -19.63 -8.56
N ASN A 107 4.16 -19.20 -7.46
CA ASN A 107 2.73 -19.32 -7.21
C ASN A 107 2.19 -18.00 -6.60
N VAL A 108 1.46 -17.21 -7.42
CA VAL A 108 0.88 -15.93 -6.99
C VAL A 108 -0.28 -16.12 -6.03
N TRP A 109 -1.03 -17.22 -6.12
CA TRP A 109 -2.14 -17.49 -5.20
C TRP A 109 -1.65 -17.68 -3.77
N LYS A 110 -0.56 -18.44 -3.57
CA LYS A 110 0.10 -18.54 -2.26
C LYS A 110 0.69 -17.20 -1.79
N TYR A 111 1.04 -16.31 -2.70
CA TYR A 111 1.49 -14.97 -2.36
C TYR A 111 0.33 -14.09 -1.89
N ALA A 112 -0.77 -14.03 -2.66
CA ALA A 112 -1.99 -13.32 -2.33
C ALA A 112 -2.62 -13.83 -1.02
N PHE A 113 -2.66 -15.15 -0.83
CA PHE A 113 -3.17 -15.78 0.39
C PHE A 113 -2.39 -15.38 1.65
N ARG A 114 -1.05 -15.30 1.57
CA ARG A 114 -0.23 -14.80 2.67
C ARG A 114 -0.54 -13.34 3.01
N LEU A 115 -0.76 -12.49 2.00
CA LEU A 115 -1.17 -11.10 2.23
C LEU A 115 -2.54 -11.03 2.89
N ALA A 116 -3.50 -11.85 2.45
CA ALA A 116 -4.84 -11.91 3.03
C ALA A 116 -4.82 -12.37 4.48
N ILE A 117 -4.07 -13.43 4.82
CA ILE A 117 -3.91 -13.90 6.21
C ILE A 117 -3.35 -12.79 7.09
N VAL A 118 -2.26 -12.14 6.67
CA VAL A 118 -1.64 -11.06 7.44
C VAL A 118 -2.62 -9.89 7.60
N GLY A 119 -3.37 -9.56 6.55
CA GLY A 119 -4.44 -8.58 6.60
C GLY A 119 -5.49 -8.93 7.65
N ILE A 120 -5.98 -10.16 7.69
CA ILE A 120 -6.97 -10.62 8.68
C ILE A 120 -6.40 -10.55 10.10
N LEU A 121 -5.20 -11.10 10.31
CA LEU A 121 -4.58 -11.16 11.63
C LEU A 121 -4.32 -9.78 12.24
N VAL A 122 -3.90 -8.80 11.41
CA VAL A 122 -3.61 -7.46 11.89
C VAL A 122 -4.84 -6.53 11.88
N HIS A 123 -5.95 -6.96 11.28
CA HIS A 123 -7.13 -6.11 11.17
C HIS A 123 -7.65 -5.58 12.52
N PRO A 124 -7.80 -6.41 13.58
CA PRO A 124 -8.27 -5.91 14.87
C PRO A 124 -7.37 -4.83 15.48
N LEU A 125 -6.06 -5.03 15.39
CA LEU A 125 -5.08 -4.06 15.86
C LEU A 125 -5.13 -2.77 15.04
N TYR A 126 -5.27 -2.88 13.71
CA TYR A 126 -5.36 -1.73 12.83
C TYR A 126 -6.60 -0.87 13.14
N MET A 127 -7.77 -1.50 13.33
CA MET A 127 -9.02 -0.78 13.58
C MET A 127 -8.95 0.07 14.84
N THR A 128 -8.33 -0.46 15.88
CA THR A 128 -8.19 0.20 17.18
C THR A 128 -7.11 1.26 17.20
N ALA A 129 -5.94 0.95 16.64
CA ALA A 129 -4.86 1.92 16.48
C ALA A 129 -5.31 3.13 15.66
N MET A 130 -6.04 2.92 14.58
CA MET A 130 -6.43 3.99 13.66
C MET A 130 -7.70 4.75 14.06
N GLY A 131 -8.23 4.50 15.27
CA GLY A 131 -9.41 5.19 15.81
C GLY A 131 -10.72 4.87 15.07
N HIS A 132 -10.76 3.76 14.32
CA HIS A 132 -11.95 3.38 13.55
C HIS A 132 -13.06 2.78 14.40
N VAL A 133 -12.76 2.39 15.65
CA VAL A 133 -13.70 1.77 16.57
C VAL A 133 -13.51 2.34 17.97
N ARG A 134 -14.59 2.36 18.75
CA ARG A 134 -14.57 2.81 20.15
C ARG A 134 -14.04 1.77 21.14
N MET A 135 -13.87 0.53 20.68
CA MET A 135 -13.46 -0.61 21.49
C MET A 135 -11.98 -0.93 21.34
N GLY A 136 -11.40 -1.60 22.34
CA GLY A 136 -10.05 -2.17 22.32
C GLY A 136 -9.89 -3.34 21.34
N ALA A 137 -8.63 -3.65 20.99
CA ALA A 137 -8.28 -4.52 19.86
C ALA A 137 -8.82 -5.95 19.99
N PHE A 138 -9.08 -6.36 21.22
CA PHE A 138 -9.53 -7.70 21.59
C PHE A 138 -10.86 -7.68 22.36
N ASP A 139 -11.49 -6.51 22.53
CA ASP A 139 -12.76 -6.38 23.24
C ASP A 139 -13.89 -7.14 22.51
N TRP A 140 -13.76 -7.34 21.21
CA TRP A 140 -14.67 -8.19 20.42
C TRP A 140 -14.64 -9.66 20.87
N ALA A 141 -13.52 -10.15 21.44
CA ALA A 141 -13.39 -11.54 21.86
C ALA A 141 -14.25 -11.85 23.11
N SER A 142 -14.38 -10.87 24.01
CA SER A 142 -15.28 -10.96 25.17
C SER A 142 -16.73 -10.57 24.83
N ASN A 143 -16.96 -9.89 23.70
CA ASN A 143 -18.27 -9.39 23.28
C ASN A 143 -18.75 -10.02 21.95
N PHE A 144 -18.34 -11.26 21.65
CA PHE A 144 -18.61 -11.91 20.37
C PHE A 144 -20.11 -12.08 20.05
N TYR A 145 -20.96 -12.08 21.09
CA TYR A 145 -22.42 -12.14 20.96
C TYR A 145 -23.04 -10.83 20.45
N ARG A 146 -22.30 -9.71 20.52
CA ARG A 146 -22.73 -8.41 20.01
C ARG A 146 -22.36 -8.25 18.54
N LEU A 147 -23.22 -8.78 17.67
CA LEU A 147 -23.04 -8.74 16.22
C LEU A 147 -22.94 -7.32 15.65
N ASP A 148 -23.57 -6.34 16.29
CA ASP A 148 -23.48 -4.92 15.96
C ASP A 148 -22.05 -4.39 16.14
N LEU A 149 -21.42 -4.71 17.26
CA LEU A 149 -20.04 -4.36 17.54
C LEU A 149 -19.06 -5.08 16.63
N VAL A 150 -19.28 -6.36 16.38
CA VAL A 150 -18.46 -7.16 15.45
C VAL A 150 -18.60 -6.59 14.02
N TYR A 151 -19.80 -6.19 13.61
CA TYR A 151 -20.04 -5.55 12.32
C TYR A 151 -19.31 -4.21 12.21
N ASP A 152 -19.41 -3.34 13.22
CA ASP A 152 -18.70 -2.06 13.23
C ASP A 152 -17.19 -2.24 13.18
N PHE A 153 -16.71 -3.29 13.86
CA PHE A 153 -15.31 -3.61 14.01
C PHE A 153 -14.67 -4.26 12.79
N PHE A 154 -15.38 -5.13 12.07
CA PHE A 154 -14.84 -5.83 10.90
C PHE A 154 -15.33 -5.28 9.56
N TYR A 155 -16.51 -4.66 9.53
CA TYR A 155 -17.20 -4.36 8.29
C TYR A 155 -17.52 -2.88 8.10
N ALA A 156 -17.93 -2.10 9.12
CA ALA A 156 -18.37 -0.73 8.90
C ALA A 156 -17.24 0.18 8.37
N ASN A 157 -16.01 -0.02 8.87
CA ASN A 157 -14.88 0.88 8.63
C ASN A 157 -13.94 0.43 7.50
N LYS A 158 -12.95 1.27 7.18
CA LYS A 158 -11.93 0.97 6.17
C LYS A 158 -11.02 -0.17 6.64
N GLY A 159 -10.75 -1.12 5.76
CA GLY A 159 -9.78 -2.18 5.96
C GLY A 159 -8.33 -1.69 5.85
N ASN A 160 -7.41 -2.52 6.32
CA ASN A 160 -5.98 -2.24 6.21
C ASN A 160 -5.43 -2.38 4.78
N ILE A 161 -4.21 -1.88 4.58
CA ILE A 161 -3.52 -1.90 3.29
C ILE A 161 -3.36 -3.31 2.70
N PHE A 162 -3.21 -4.36 3.52
CA PHE A 162 -3.00 -5.72 3.03
C PHE A 162 -4.17 -6.24 2.21
N PHE A 163 -5.41 -5.80 2.48
CA PHE A 163 -6.56 -6.17 1.65
C PHE A 163 -6.45 -5.61 0.23
N THR A 164 -6.00 -4.36 0.08
CA THR A 164 -5.74 -3.76 -1.24
C THR A 164 -4.60 -4.50 -1.96
N LEU A 165 -3.52 -4.82 -1.25
CA LEU A 165 -2.38 -5.55 -1.82
C LEU A 165 -2.77 -6.98 -2.24
N ALA A 166 -3.58 -7.66 -1.43
CA ALA A 166 -4.10 -9.00 -1.72
C ALA A 166 -5.03 -8.97 -2.94
N ALA A 167 -5.93 -7.99 -3.04
CA ALA A 167 -6.80 -7.82 -4.20
C ALA A 167 -6.00 -7.58 -5.50
N GLY A 168 -4.99 -6.71 -5.45
CA GLY A 168 -4.05 -6.52 -6.56
C GLY A 168 -3.34 -7.83 -6.94
N ALA A 169 -2.81 -8.56 -5.96
CA ALA A 169 -2.15 -9.84 -6.20
C ALA A 169 -3.10 -10.90 -6.80
N CYS A 170 -4.37 -10.95 -6.40
CA CYS A 170 -5.37 -11.84 -7.00
C CYS A 170 -5.65 -11.50 -8.47
N ILE A 171 -5.78 -10.21 -8.81
CA ILE A 171 -5.91 -9.76 -10.20
C ILE A 171 -4.68 -10.18 -11.03
N LEU A 172 -3.48 -9.96 -10.50
CA LEU A 172 -2.24 -10.41 -11.17
C LEU A 172 -2.19 -11.94 -11.32
N GLY A 173 -2.68 -12.68 -10.31
CA GLY A 173 -2.85 -14.13 -10.36
C GLY A 173 -3.76 -14.57 -11.50
N ALA A 174 -4.91 -13.90 -11.68
CA ALA A 174 -5.85 -14.16 -12.78
C ALA A 174 -5.24 -13.86 -14.15
N VAL A 175 -4.54 -12.72 -14.29
CA VAL A 175 -3.80 -12.35 -15.50
C VAL A 175 -2.76 -13.42 -15.84
N ARG A 176 -1.99 -13.89 -14.85
CA ARG A 176 -0.98 -14.94 -15.05
C ARG A 176 -1.58 -16.30 -15.37
N ALA A 177 -2.74 -16.62 -14.81
CA ALA A 177 -3.51 -17.82 -15.15
C ALA A 177 -4.13 -17.74 -16.55
N LYS A 178 -4.07 -16.58 -17.22
CA LYS A 178 -4.72 -16.31 -18.52
C LYS A 178 -6.21 -16.64 -18.51
N SER A 179 -6.84 -16.49 -17.35
CA SER A 179 -8.26 -16.79 -17.16
C SER A 179 -9.07 -15.49 -17.13
N PRO A 180 -9.84 -15.18 -18.19
CA PRO A 180 -10.67 -13.98 -18.22
C PRO A 180 -11.77 -14.02 -17.15
N TRP A 181 -12.30 -15.22 -16.83
CA TRP A 181 -13.31 -15.40 -15.79
C TRP A 181 -12.80 -15.02 -14.40
N LEU A 182 -11.61 -15.49 -14.03
CA LEU A 182 -11.00 -15.09 -12.76
C LEU A 182 -10.71 -13.59 -12.73
N LEU A 183 -10.30 -13.00 -13.86
CA LEU A 183 -10.05 -11.57 -13.94
C LEU A 183 -11.33 -10.76 -13.70
N ILE A 184 -12.44 -11.16 -14.35
CA ILE A 184 -13.75 -10.54 -14.15
C ILE A 184 -14.19 -10.68 -12.69
N ILE A 185 -14.09 -11.89 -12.12
CA ILE A 185 -14.49 -12.13 -10.72
C ILE A 185 -13.69 -11.24 -9.76
N PHE A 186 -12.36 -11.22 -9.85
CA PHE A 186 -11.55 -10.41 -8.94
C PHE A 186 -11.68 -8.90 -9.19
N ALA A 187 -11.92 -8.47 -10.43
CA ALA A 187 -12.20 -7.08 -10.75
C ALA A 187 -13.56 -6.64 -10.16
N LEU A 188 -14.60 -7.48 -10.29
CA LEU A 188 -15.92 -7.23 -9.69
C LEU A 188 -15.84 -7.21 -8.16
N LEU A 189 -15.11 -8.15 -7.55
CA LEU A 189 -14.86 -8.12 -6.10
C LEU A 189 -14.14 -6.83 -5.69
N ALA A 190 -13.10 -6.42 -6.42
CA ALA A 190 -12.39 -5.19 -6.12
C ALA A 190 -13.28 -3.94 -6.28
N TRP A 191 -14.23 -3.97 -7.21
CA TRP A 191 -15.22 -2.90 -7.40
C TRP A 191 -16.25 -2.86 -6.27
N VAL A 192 -16.83 -4.00 -5.90
CA VAL A 192 -17.83 -4.10 -4.82
C VAL A 192 -17.22 -3.70 -3.48
N PHE A 193 -16.00 -4.15 -3.18
CA PHE A 193 -15.32 -3.86 -1.92
C PHE A 193 -14.44 -2.59 -1.95
N GLN A 194 -14.54 -1.75 -2.99
CA GLN A 194 -13.67 -0.59 -3.16
C GLN A 194 -13.74 0.39 -1.97
N GLY A 195 -14.90 0.52 -1.31
CA GLY A 195 -15.07 1.39 -0.14
C GLY A 195 -14.37 0.87 1.11
N LYS A 196 -14.02 -0.42 1.15
CA LYS A 196 -13.35 -1.08 2.28
C LYS A 196 -11.84 -1.13 2.10
N PHE A 197 -11.32 -0.91 0.90
CA PHE A 197 -9.88 -0.82 0.68
C PHE A 197 -9.35 0.56 1.10
N ASP A 198 -8.23 0.58 1.83
CA ASP A 198 -7.60 1.82 2.29
C ASP A 198 -7.35 2.81 1.14
N TYR A 199 -6.88 2.30 0.00
CA TYR A 199 -6.62 3.04 -1.23
C TYR A 199 -7.65 2.79 -2.35
N GLY A 200 -8.75 2.11 -2.05
CA GLY A 200 -9.79 1.80 -3.01
C GLY A 200 -9.31 1.00 -4.23
N ILE A 201 -10.10 1.07 -5.30
CA ILE A 201 -9.74 0.48 -6.60
C ILE A 201 -8.52 1.16 -7.23
N LYS A 202 -8.26 2.43 -6.90
CA LYS A 202 -7.11 3.18 -7.44
C LYS A 202 -5.78 2.57 -6.98
N GLY A 203 -5.70 2.09 -5.75
CA GLY A 203 -4.53 1.35 -5.27
C GLY A 203 -4.32 0.03 -6.00
N VAL A 204 -5.40 -0.69 -6.29
CA VAL A 204 -5.37 -1.94 -7.09
C VAL A 204 -4.92 -1.67 -8.52
N LEU A 205 -5.46 -0.62 -9.16
CA LEU A 205 -5.07 -0.19 -10.50
C LEU A 205 -3.60 0.19 -10.58
N LEU A 206 -3.05 0.85 -9.55
CA LEU A 206 -1.63 1.18 -9.52
C LEU A 206 -0.73 -0.07 -9.56
N ILE A 207 -1.11 -1.14 -8.83
CA ILE A 207 -0.41 -2.44 -8.87
C ILE A 207 -0.45 -3.02 -10.29
N CYS A 208 -1.64 -3.01 -10.91
CA CYS A 208 -1.82 -3.50 -12.28
C CYS A 208 -0.99 -2.71 -13.29
N LEU A 209 -0.91 -1.39 -13.12
CA LEU A 209 -0.20 -0.50 -14.02
C LEU A 209 1.32 -0.74 -13.98
N PHE A 210 1.89 -0.88 -12.77
CA PHE A 210 3.28 -1.31 -12.63
C PHE A 210 3.51 -2.67 -13.29
N TYR A 211 2.64 -3.65 -13.04
CA TYR A 211 2.79 -4.99 -13.58
C TYR A 211 2.72 -5.03 -15.12
N ALA A 212 1.82 -4.25 -15.72
CA ALA A 212 1.59 -4.22 -17.16
C ALA A 212 2.80 -3.71 -17.95
N PHE A 213 3.63 -2.84 -17.35
CA PHE A 213 4.75 -2.17 -18.02
C PHE A 213 6.12 -2.44 -17.37
N LEU A 214 6.28 -3.53 -16.61
CA LEU A 214 7.55 -3.90 -15.97
C LEU A 214 8.72 -4.02 -16.97
N ASP A 215 8.43 -4.37 -18.22
CA ASP A 215 9.39 -4.53 -19.32
C ASP A 215 9.72 -3.21 -20.04
N ARG A 216 8.90 -2.17 -19.88
CA ARG A 216 9.01 -0.87 -20.57
C ARG A 216 9.06 0.29 -19.57
N PRO A 217 10.25 0.62 -19.01
CA PRO A 217 10.37 1.58 -17.91
C PRO A 217 9.84 2.98 -18.25
N PHE A 218 10.07 3.46 -19.48
CA PHE A 218 9.58 4.79 -19.90
C PHE A 218 8.04 4.84 -20.03
N VAL A 219 7.43 3.78 -20.58
CA VAL A 219 5.96 3.68 -20.70
C VAL A 219 5.34 3.53 -19.32
N SER A 220 5.95 2.71 -18.46
CA SER A 220 5.55 2.57 -17.06
C SER A 220 5.62 3.91 -16.33
N PHE A 221 6.72 4.65 -16.47
CA PHE A 221 6.89 5.95 -15.83
C PHE A 221 5.79 6.93 -16.26
N ALA A 222 5.58 7.07 -17.57
CA ALA A 222 4.55 7.97 -18.10
C ALA A 222 3.14 7.57 -17.62
N ALA A 223 2.78 6.29 -17.75
CA ALA A 223 1.46 5.81 -17.34
C ALA A 223 1.23 6.00 -15.83
N VAL A 224 2.20 5.62 -15.00
CA VAL A 224 2.12 5.73 -13.53
C VAL A 224 2.11 7.18 -13.08
N PHE A 225 2.94 8.03 -13.67
CA PHE A 225 2.97 9.47 -13.37
C PHE A 225 1.63 10.12 -13.69
N LEU A 226 1.08 9.90 -14.90
CA LEU A 226 -0.21 10.45 -15.31
C LEU A 226 -1.34 9.96 -14.41
N PHE A 227 -1.33 8.68 -14.04
CA PHE A 227 -2.32 8.11 -13.12
C PHE A 227 -2.24 8.74 -11.72
N MET A 228 -1.03 8.89 -11.16
CA MET A 228 -0.84 9.53 -9.86
C MET A 228 -1.21 11.02 -9.88
N TRP A 229 -0.90 11.71 -10.97
CA TRP A 229 -1.29 13.11 -11.14
C TRP A 229 -2.81 13.27 -11.21
N TYR A 230 -3.49 12.45 -12.02
CA TYR A 230 -4.96 12.38 -12.07
C TYR A 230 -5.56 12.12 -10.68
N TRP A 231 -4.99 11.19 -9.94
CA TRP A 231 -5.46 10.86 -8.60
C TRP A 231 -5.19 11.99 -7.59
N GLY A 232 -4.03 12.66 -7.69
CA GLY A 232 -3.64 13.76 -6.84
C GLY A 232 -4.38 15.08 -7.12
N MET A 233 -4.90 15.25 -8.34
CA MET A 233 -5.58 16.47 -8.79
C MET A 233 -6.92 16.18 -9.51
N PRO A 234 -7.88 15.50 -8.87
CA PRO A 234 -9.12 15.09 -9.56
C PRO A 234 -9.94 16.30 -10.03
N LYS A 235 -9.95 17.39 -9.25
CA LYS A 235 -10.69 18.62 -9.55
C LYS A 235 -10.13 19.38 -10.76
N PHE A 236 -8.86 19.20 -11.08
CA PHE A 236 -8.23 19.77 -12.28
C PHE A 236 -8.88 19.18 -13.54
N PHE A 237 -9.05 17.85 -13.58
CA PHE A 237 -9.64 17.16 -14.74
C PHE A 237 -11.16 17.28 -14.84
N THR A 238 -11.86 17.56 -13.74
CA THR A 238 -13.33 17.71 -13.76
C THR A 238 -13.80 19.15 -13.87
N ARG A 239 -13.05 20.12 -13.32
CA ARG A 239 -13.50 21.52 -13.14
C ARG A 239 -12.44 22.56 -13.55
N GLY A 240 -11.26 22.16 -14.02
CA GLY A 240 -10.17 23.07 -14.34
C GLY A 240 -9.52 23.75 -13.12
N VAL A 241 -9.86 23.33 -11.91
CA VAL A 241 -9.38 23.98 -10.67
C VAL A 241 -8.08 23.33 -10.21
N THR A 242 -7.05 24.14 -9.98
CA THR A 242 -5.73 23.75 -9.46
C THR A 242 -5.77 23.47 -7.95
N SER A 243 -6.57 22.48 -7.55
CA SER A 243 -6.61 21.98 -6.17
C SER A 243 -6.05 20.56 -6.11
N SER A 244 -4.98 20.39 -5.34
CA SER A 244 -4.33 19.12 -5.09
C SER A 244 -4.76 18.54 -3.75
N ASN A 245 -4.82 17.21 -3.71
CA ASN A 245 -4.91 16.46 -2.46
C ASN A 245 -3.51 15.97 -2.08
N LEU A 246 -3.37 15.52 -0.84
CA LEU A 246 -2.14 14.91 -0.34
C LEU A 246 -1.64 13.76 -1.24
N GLN A 247 -2.53 13.08 -1.97
CA GLN A 247 -2.19 12.00 -2.89
C GLN A 247 -1.21 12.41 -4.01
N LEU A 248 -1.13 13.70 -4.37
CA LEU A 248 -0.18 14.18 -5.38
C LEU A 248 1.29 13.90 -4.99
N TYR A 249 1.60 13.96 -3.69
CA TYR A 249 2.95 13.72 -3.18
C TYR A 249 3.43 12.27 -3.35
N ALA A 250 2.53 11.33 -3.68
CA ALA A 250 2.91 9.96 -4.02
C ALA A 250 3.86 9.89 -5.23
N VAL A 251 3.84 10.90 -6.11
CA VAL A 251 4.76 11.05 -7.26
C VAL A 251 6.23 11.07 -6.83
N LEU A 252 6.53 11.49 -5.59
CA LEU A 252 7.90 11.47 -5.04
C LEU A 252 8.49 10.06 -4.89
N SER A 253 7.67 9.01 -5.02
CA SER A 253 8.13 7.63 -5.08
C SER A 253 8.79 7.25 -6.41
N LEU A 254 8.48 7.95 -7.51
CA LEU A 254 8.92 7.53 -8.84
C LEU A 254 10.45 7.53 -9.00
N PRO A 255 11.23 8.52 -8.52
CA PRO A 255 12.68 8.45 -8.56
C PRO A 255 13.23 7.17 -7.92
N LEU A 256 12.63 6.70 -6.82
CA LEU A 256 13.06 5.48 -6.13
C LEU A 256 12.76 4.20 -6.94
N VAL A 257 11.70 4.19 -7.73
CA VAL A 257 11.29 3.04 -8.55
C VAL A 257 12.07 2.99 -9.88
N TYR A 258 12.26 4.13 -10.53
CA TYR A 258 12.77 4.22 -11.90
C TYR A 258 14.27 4.50 -11.98
N LEU A 259 14.89 5.11 -10.97
CA LEU A 259 16.34 5.27 -10.97
C LEU A 259 17.02 3.95 -10.56
N PRO A 260 17.99 3.47 -11.36
CA PRO A 260 18.70 2.24 -11.04
C PRO A 260 19.58 2.45 -9.81
N ILE A 261 19.17 1.86 -8.68
CA ILE A 261 20.01 1.79 -7.48
C ILE A 261 20.86 0.52 -7.58
N LYS A 262 22.19 0.67 -7.46
CA LYS A 262 23.09 -0.49 -7.37
C LYS A 262 22.62 -1.35 -6.20
N LYS A 263 22.34 -2.63 -6.47
CA LYS A 263 21.86 -3.60 -5.48
C LYS A 263 22.78 -3.59 -4.26
N ARG A 264 22.33 -3.01 -3.15
CA ARG A 264 23.04 -3.10 -1.88
C ARG A 264 22.71 -4.47 -1.29
N ARG A 265 23.68 -5.13 -0.64
CA ARG A 265 23.47 -6.45 -0.01
C ARG A 265 22.66 -6.34 1.30
N VAL A 266 21.58 -5.56 1.32
CA VAL A 266 20.70 -5.46 2.48
C VAL A 266 19.81 -6.70 2.51
N ARG A 267 20.08 -7.61 3.45
CA ARG A 267 19.31 -8.82 3.65
C ARG A 267 18.23 -8.54 4.69
N LEU A 268 16.96 -8.48 4.27
CA LEU A 268 15.86 -8.57 5.23
C LEU A 268 15.45 -10.02 5.43
N PRO A 269 15.28 -10.47 6.68
CA PRO A 269 14.63 -11.73 6.94
C PRO A 269 13.16 -11.63 6.49
N LYS A 270 12.66 -12.72 5.89
CA LYS A 270 11.32 -12.75 5.28
C LYS A 270 10.22 -12.31 6.24
N TRP A 271 10.36 -12.64 7.52
CA TRP A 271 9.39 -12.35 8.58
C TRP A 271 9.48 -10.94 9.15
N ALA A 272 10.62 -10.25 9.07
CA ALA A 272 10.72 -8.88 9.59
C ALA A 272 9.73 -7.93 8.91
N PHE A 273 9.52 -8.09 7.61
CA PHE A 273 8.53 -7.30 6.87
C PHE A 273 7.09 -7.54 7.36
N TYR A 274 6.75 -8.80 7.63
CA TYR A 274 5.41 -9.16 8.10
C TYR A 274 5.19 -8.74 9.56
N ALA A 275 6.21 -8.84 10.40
CA ALA A 275 6.16 -8.43 11.80
C ALA A 275 6.17 -6.90 11.96
N PHE A 276 6.81 -6.17 11.05
CA PHE A 276 6.89 -4.70 11.11
C PHE A 276 5.50 -4.06 11.16
N TYR A 277 4.55 -4.53 10.34
CA TYR A 277 3.24 -3.90 10.25
C TYR A 277 2.44 -3.91 11.57
N PRO A 278 2.22 -5.06 12.25
CA PRO A 278 1.61 -5.03 13.57
C PRO A 278 2.49 -4.35 14.62
N ALA A 279 3.82 -4.56 14.59
CA ALA A 279 4.72 -4.01 15.61
C ALA A 279 4.69 -2.47 15.68
N HIS A 280 4.75 -1.78 14.54
CA HIS A 280 4.71 -0.32 14.55
C HIS A 280 3.34 0.25 14.93
N LEU A 281 2.24 -0.44 14.58
CA LEU A 281 0.90 -0.05 15.03
C LEU A 281 0.76 -0.18 16.54
N VAL A 282 1.22 -1.29 17.14
CA VAL A 282 1.27 -1.45 18.60
C VAL A 282 2.10 -0.33 19.23
N LEU A 283 3.30 -0.09 18.69
CA LEU A 283 4.21 0.93 19.23
C LEU A 283 3.55 2.32 19.24
N ILE A 284 2.98 2.76 18.12
CA ILE A 284 2.32 4.08 18.05
C ILE A 284 1.08 4.11 18.96
N TYR A 285 0.28 3.03 19.01
CA TYR A 285 -0.89 2.95 19.88
C TYR A 285 -0.51 3.08 21.36
N LEU A 286 0.56 2.40 21.80
CA LEU A 286 1.05 2.50 23.17
C LEU A 286 1.56 3.90 23.48
N LEU A 287 2.28 4.54 22.55
CA LEU A 287 2.74 5.92 22.71
C LEU A 287 1.58 6.92 22.84
N VAL A 288 0.50 6.71 22.09
CA VAL A 288 -0.71 7.55 22.18
C VAL A 288 -1.48 7.29 23.49
N LYS A 289 -1.62 6.03 23.90
CA LYS A 289 -2.45 5.65 25.07
C LYS A 289 -1.78 5.92 26.41
N TYR A 290 -0.46 5.72 26.48
CA TYR A 290 0.35 5.89 27.69
C TYR A 290 1.44 6.92 27.42
N PRO A 291 1.10 8.22 27.31
CA PRO A 291 2.12 9.25 27.18
C PRO A 291 3.04 9.20 28.41
N ALA A 292 4.35 9.33 28.20
CA ALA A 292 5.30 9.36 29.30
C ALA A 292 4.94 10.50 30.27
N PRO A 293 5.00 10.28 31.60
CA PRO A 293 4.82 11.36 32.57
C PRO A 293 5.86 12.45 32.31
N ILE A 294 5.42 13.70 32.28
CA ILE A 294 6.27 14.88 31.96
C ILE A 294 7.51 14.92 32.86
N GLU A 295 7.36 14.58 34.15
CA GLU A 295 8.44 14.52 35.14
C GLU A 295 9.57 13.52 34.79
N TYR A 296 9.30 12.50 33.96
CA TYR A 296 10.29 11.48 33.58
C TYR A 296 11.14 11.92 32.38
N LEU A 297 10.57 12.73 31.48
CA LEU A 297 11.30 13.33 30.36
C LEU A 297 12.22 14.45 30.84
N GLU A 298 11.78 15.23 31.85
CA GLU A 298 12.60 16.27 32.48
C GLU A 298 13.79 15.69 33.28
N ARG A 299 13.72 14.44 33.77
CA ARG A 299 14.81 13.78 34.53
C ARG A 299 15.81 12.99 33.69
N MET A 300 15.45 12.58 32.47
CA MET A 300 16.33 11.82 31.58
C MET A 300 17.32 12.69 30.79
N ILE A 301 17.19 14.02 30.89
CA ILE A 301 17.99 14.97 30.12
C ILE A 301 18.66 15.91 31.12
N PRO A 302 20.01 15.97 31.16
CA PRO A 302 20.74 16.85 32.06
C PRO A 302 20.49 18.33 31.78
#